data_AF-U5DI62-F1
#
_entry.id   AF-U5DI62-F1
#
_cell.length_a   1.000
_cell.length_b   1.000
_cell.length_c   1.000
_cell.angle_alpha   90.00
_cell.angle_beta   90.00
_cell.angle_gamma   90.00
#
_symmetry.space_group_name_H-M   'P 1'
#
loop_
_entity.id
_entity.type
_entity.pdbx_description
1 polymer ?
#
loop_
_entity_poly.entity_id
_entity_poly.type
_entity_poly.pdbx_seq_one_letter_code
_entity_poly.pdbx_strand_id
1 'polypeptide(L)'
;MDITDSTKELISQVQRLKSQFKDLASATFIDFYCQCRQGCDYLLPQQTKQSVGVFDILMLFFQCLDADSKSTFVELMWRDVVGPTLGEYQLDEQIERSLADAFASPELRESVLAWDRQPRSDGGVTLILRDLLQAIETAEAEARSKATRLPSS
;
A
#
# COMPACT_ATOMS: atom_id res chain seq x y z
N MET A 1 -8.47 -7.56 -18.04
CA MET A 1 -9.37 -7.24 -16.91
C MET A 1 -8.67 -6.10 -16.20
N ASP A 2 -9.28 -4.91 -16.15
CA ASP A 2 -8.56 -3.68 -15.82
C ASP A 2 -8.68 -3.34 -14.32
N ILE A 3 -7.67 -2.68 -13.75
CA ILE A 3 -7.79 -2.02 -12.43
C ILE A 3 -9.03 -1.13 -12.47
N THR A 4 -9.90 -1.29 -11.48
CA THR A 4 -11.13 -0.49 -11.41
C THR A 4 -10.80 0.98 -11.21
N ASP A 5 -11.61 1.89 -11.77
CA ASP A 5 -11.39 3.34 -11.59
C ASP A 5 -11.38 3.73 -10.11
N SER A 6 -12.16 3.03 -9.26
CA SER A 6 -12.13 3.21 -7.82
C SER A 6 -10.79 2.83 -7.17
N THR A 7 -10.14 1.77 -7.65
CA THR A 7 -8.81 1.37 -7.17
C THR A 7 -7.74 2.34 -7.65
N LYS A 8 -7.81 2.82 -8.91
CA LYS A 8 -6.89 3.86 -9.42
C LYS A 8 -6.99 5.15 -8.60
N GLU A 9 -8.21 5.58 -8.27
CA GLU A 9 -8.43 6.77 -7.45
C GLU A 9 -7.87 6.56 -6.03
N LEU A 10 -8.15 5.41 -5.40
CA LEU A 10 -7.62 5.06 -4.08
C LEU A 10 -6.08 5.09 -4.07
N ILE A 11 -5.43 4.47 -5.07
CA ILE A 11 -3.97 4.48 -5.20
C ILE A 11 -3.45 5.91 -5.34
N SER A 12 -4.09 6.74 -6.18
CA SER A 12 -3.69 8.14 -6.34
C SER A 12 -3.78 8.93 -5.02
N GLN A 13 -4.83 8.70 -4.22
CA GLN A 13 -4.97 9.34 -2.91
C GLN A 13 -3.92 8.85 -1.92
N VAL A 14 -3.70 7.55 -1.83
CA VAL A 14 -2.76 6.94 -0.88
C VAL A 14 -1.30 7.29 -1.24
N GLN A 15 -0.94 7.30 -2.53
CA GLN A 15 0.39 7.74 -2.97
C GLN A 15 0.71 9.19 -2.60
N ARG A 16 -0.29 10.09 -2.53
CA ARG A 16 -0.08 11.48 -2.06
C ARG A 16 0.31 11.57 -0.59
N LEU A 17 -0.01 10.55 0.22
CA LEU A 17 0.36 10.51 1.64
C LEU A 17 1.88 10.47 1.84
N LYS A 18 2.68 10.04 0.85
CA LYS A 18 4.16 10.09 0.91
C LYS A 18 4.71 11.51 1.10
N SER A 19 3.94 12.54 0.75
CA SER A 19 4.31 13.94 1.03
C SER A 19 4.24 14.30 2.52
N GLN A 20 3.41 13.58 3.29
CA GLN A 20 3.19 13.77 4.73
C GLN A 20 4.02 12.78 5.55
N PHE A 21 4.08 11.51 5.12
CA PHE A 21 4.81 10.44 5.77
C PHE A 21 6.09 10.11 4.98
N LYS A 22 7.17 10.81 5.32
CA LYS A 22 8.44 10.78 4.57
C LYS A 22 9.46 9.78 5.10
N ASP A 23 9.22 9.16 6.25
CA ASP A 23 10.10 8.13 6.77
C ASP A 23 10.08 6.89 5.88
N LEU A 24 11.17 6.13 5.91
CA LEU A 24 11.38 4.98 5.05
C LEU A 24 10.27 3.94 5.23
N ALA A 25 9.95 3.56 6.47
CA ALA A 25 8.91 2.57 6.77
C ALA A 25 7.55 2.97 6.19
N SER A 26 7.10 4.22 6.42
CA SER A 26 5.83 4.70 5.89
C SER A 26 5.83 4.76 4.36
N ALA A 27 6.88 5.30 3.74
CA ALA A 27 6.95 5.42 2.29
C ALA A 27 6.94 4.04 1.61
N THR A 28 7.69 3.08 2.15
CA THR A 28 7.72 1.69 1.66
C THR A 28 6.38 1.00 1.89
N PHE A 29 5.74 1.19 3.04
CA PHE A 29 4.42 0.60 3.29
C PHE A 29 3.34 1.16 2.36
N ILE A 30 3.37 2.46 2.05
CA ILE A 30 2.44 3.06 1.08
C ILE A 30 2.58 2.41 -0.30
N ASP A 31 3.81 2.22 -0.77
CA ASP A 31 4.07 1.56 -2.06
C ASP A 31 3.62 0.10 -2.04
N PHE A 32 3.97 -0.63 -0.98
CA PHE A 32 3.53 -2.01 -0.77
C PHE A 32 2.01 -2.14 -0.75
N TYR A 33 1.33 -1.23 -0.06
CA TYR A 33 -0.13 -1.20 0.03
C TYR A 33 -0.76 -1.00 -1.34
N CYS A 34 -0.26 -0.05 -2.13
CA CYS A 34 -0.78 0.23 -3.45
C CYS A 34 -0.64 -0.99 -4.36
N GLN A 35 0.52 -1.64 -4.36
CA GLN A 35 0.77 -2.86 -5.15
C GLN A 35 -0.15 -4.02 -4.73
N CYS A 36 -0.33 -4.23 -3.42
CA CYS A 36 -1.27 -5.24 -2.92
C CYS A 36 -2.72 -4.91 -3.30
N ARG A 37 -3.10 -3.62 -3.28
CA ARG A 37 -4.46 -3.20 -3.65
C ARG A 37 -4.73 -3.40 -5.14
N GLN A 38 -3.76 -3.11 -5.99
CA GLN A 38 -3.81 -3.45 -7.42
C GLN A 38 -3.97 -4.96 -7.57
N GLY A 39 -3.09 -5.76 -6.96
CA GLY A 39 -3.13 -7.23 -7.04
C GLY A 39 -4.44 -7.85 -6.56
N CYS A 40 -5.07 -7.31 -5.51
CA CYS A 40 -6.39 -7.72 -5.07
C CYS A 40 -7.44 -7.56 -6.16
N ASP A 41 -7.32 -6.51 -6.98
CA ASP A 41 -8.24 -6.26 -8.09
C ASP A 41 -8.14 -7.33 -9.19
N TYR A 42 -7.00 -8.01 -9.31
CA TYR A 42 -6.77 -9.09 -10.28
C TYR A 42 -7.11 -10.47 -9.73
N LEU A 43 -6.68 -10.74 -8.49
CA LEU A 43 -6.72 -12.09 -7.94
C LEU A 43 -8.03 -12.44 -7.24
N LEU A 44 -8.71 -11.44 -6.66
CA LEU A 44 -9.81 -11.71 -5.74
C LEU A 44 -11.17 -11.46 -6.40
N PRO A 45 -12.19 -12.29 -6.13
CA PRO A 45 -13.58 -11.98 -6.50
C PRO A 45 -14.06 -10.69 -5.83
N GLN A 46 -15.00 -9.98 -6.46
CA GLN A 46 -15.49 -8.67 -5.99
C GLN A 46 -15.94 -8.65 -4.52
N GLN A 47 -16.52 -9.74 -4.02
CA GLN A 47 -16.94 -9.89 -2.62
C GLN A 47 -15.75 -9.93 -1.64
N THR A 48 -14.63 -10.52 -2.04
CA THR A 48 -13.42 -10.66 -1.20
C THR A 48 -12.53 -9.42 -1.31
N LYS A 49 -12.54 -8.70 -2.44
CA LYS A 49 -11.80 -7.44 -2.61
C LYS A 49 -12.16 -6.38 -1.57
N GLN A 50 -13.43 -6.34 -1.18
CA GLN A 50 -13.93 -5.35 -0.21
C GLN A 50 -13.64 -5.72 1.23
N SER A 51 -13.33 -6.99 1.52
CA SER A 51 -13.01 -7.45 2.87
C SER A 51 -11.52 -7.31 3.22
N VAL A 52 -10.64 -7.18 2.22
CA VAL A 52 -9.22 -6.87 2.45
C VAL A 52 -9.11 -5.39 2.80
N GLY A 53 -8.70 -5.08 4.02
CA GLY A 53 -8.43 -3.71 4.49
C GLY A 53 -6.95 -3.43 4.70
N VAL A 54 -6.63 -2.19 5.07
CA VAL A 54 -5.25 -1.76 5.37
C VAL A 54 -4.55 -2.64 6.41
N PHE A 55 -5.25 -3.14 7.42
CA PHE A 55 -4.66 -3.99 8.45
C PHE A 55 -4.23 -5.36 7.91
N ASP A 56 -5.00 -5.98 7.01
CA ASP A 56 -4.63 -7.25 6.39
C ASP A 56 -3.34 -7.08 5.58
N ILE A 57 -3.24 -5.96 4.85
CA ILE A 57 -2.07 -5.61 4.05
C ILE A 57 -0.87 -5.28 4.95
N LEU A 58 -1.08 -4.62 6.09
CA LEU A 58 -0.02 -4.37 7.08
C LEU A 58 0.54 -5.68 7.64
N MET A 59 -0.32 -6.67 7.92
CA MET A 59 0.13 -7.99 8.35
C MET A 59 0.97 -8.69 7.26
N LEU A 60 0.57 -8.60 5.99
CA LEU A 60 1.37 -9.11 4.87
C LEU A 60 2.72 -8.39 4.75
N PHE A 61 2.76 -7.07 5.00
CA PHE A 61 3.99 -6.29 5.00
C PHE A 61 4.98 -6.79 6.06
N PHE A 62 4.52 -6.98 7.30
CA PHE A 62 5.37 -7.53 8.37
C PHE A 62 5.83 -8.96 8.07
N GLN A 63 4.97 -9.81 7.50
CA GLN A 63 5.39 -11.16 7.08
C GLN A 63 6.50 -11.12 6.02
N CYS A 64 6.45 -10.18 5.07
CA CYS A 64 7.50 -10.04 4.06
C CYS A 64 8.81 -9.51 4.67
N LEU A 65 8.73 -8.59 5.62
CA LEU A 65 9.89 -8.10 6.38
C LEU A 65 10.59 -9.19 7.18
N ASP A 66 9.80 -10.03 7.86
CA ASP A 66 10.34 -11.13 8.66
C ASP A 66 10.98 -12.21 7.78
N ALA A 67 10.44 -12.43 6.56
CA ALA A 67 10.94 -13.40 5.60
C ALA A 67 12.07 -12.89 4.70
N ASP A 68 12.50 -11.63 4.83
CA ASP A 68 13.47 -10.96 3.91
C ASP A 68 13.06 -11.04 2.43
N SER A 69 11.78 -11.27 2.15
CA SER A 69 11.29 -11.60 0.81
C SER A 69 9.77 -11.49 0.72
N LYS A 70 9.25 -11.39 -0.50
CA LYS A 70 7.81 -11.39 -0.76
C LYS A 70 7.24 -12.76 -0.38
N SER A 71 6.09 -12.79 0.28
CA SER A 71 5.34 -14.05 0.43
C SER A 71 4.82 -14.51 -0.93
N THR A 72 4.60 -15.81 -1.13
CA THR A 72 4.05 -16.34 -2.39
C THR A 72 2.71 -15.67 -2.79
N PHE A 73 1.89 -15.30 -1.81
CA PHE A 73 0.65 -14.58 -2.07
C PHE A 73 0.92 -13.15 -2.59
N VAL A 74 1.91 -12.46 -2.03
CA VAL A 74 2.35 -11.13 -2.49
C VAL A 74 3.00 -11.22 -3.87
N GLU A 75 3.81 -12.25 -4.13
CA GLU A 75 4.34 -12.51 -5.46
C GLU A 75 3.22 -12.67 -6.48
N LEU A 76 2.17 -13.42 -6.16
CA LEU A 76 1.00 -13.56 -7.04
C LEU A 76 0.27 -12.22 -7.25
N MET A 77 0.14 -11.39 -6.21
CA MET A 77 -0.50 -10.08 -6.31
C MET A 77 0.27 -9.15 -7.26
N TRP A 78 1.59 -9.31 -7.34
CA TRP A 78 2.47 -8.47 -8.16
C TRP A 78 2.80 -9.11 -9.51
N ARG A 79 2.38 -10.35 -9.76
CA ARG A 79 2.71 -11.06 -11.00
C ARG A 79 1.84 -10.54 -12.15
N ASP A 80 2.44 -9.64 -12.94
CA ASP A 80 1.94 -9.13 -14.22
C ASP A 80 0.48 -8.65 -14.20
N VAL A 81 0.27 -7.60 -13.42
CA VAL A 81 -0.73 -6.60 -13.75
C VAL A 81 -0.23 -5.83 -14.98
N VAL A 82 -0.59 -6.31 -16.17
CA VAL A 82 -0.30 -5.59 -17.42
C VAL A 82 -0.99 -4.23 -17.34
N GLY A 83 -0.22 -3.17 -17.07
CA GLY A 83 -0.69 -1.80 -17.24
C GLY A 83 -1.18 -1.61 -18.68
N PRO A 84 -2.31 -0.93 -18.91
CA PRO A 84 -2.83 -0.73 -20.27
C PRO A 84 -1.87 0.07 -21.16
N THR A 85 -0.86 0.71 -20.56
CA THR A 85 0.21 1.44 -21.25
C THR A 85 1.61 1.01 -20.80
N LEU A 86 2.60 1.16 -21.70
CA LEU A 86 4.02 0.89 -21.42
C LEU A 86 4.57 1.72 -20.25
N GLY A 87 4.04 2.94 -20.05
CA GLY A 87 4.48 3.83 -18.97
C GLY A 87 4.02 3.38 -17.58
N GLU A 88 2.78 2.91 -17.45
CA GLU A 88 2.27 2.34 -16.20
C GLU A 88 3.03 1.06 -15.84
N TYR A 89 3.30 0.21 -16.84
CA TYR A 89 4.11 -0.99 -16.65
C TYR A 89 5.54 -0.68 -16.15
N GLN A 90 6.21 0.35 -16.71
CA GLN A 90 7.54 0.75 -16.24
C GLN A 90 7.54 1.32 -14.82
N LEU A 91 6.49 2.05 -14.43
CA LEU A 91 6.35 2.59 -13.08
C LEU A 91 6.13 1.47 -12.06
N ASP A 92 5.27 0.50 -12.38
CA ASP A 92 5.03 -0.67 -11.53
C ASP A 92 6.32 -1.51 -11.39
N GLU A 93 7.05 -1.79 -12.48
CA GLU A 93 8.35 -2.47 -12.39
C GLU A 93 9.37 -1.73 -11.51
N GLN A 94 9.41 -0.39 -11.55
CA GLN A 94 10.30 0.40 -10.70
C GLN A 94 9.92 0.30 -9.23
N ILE A 95 8.62 0.36 -8.91
CA ILE A 95 8.11 0.22 -7.56
C ILE A 95 8.41 -1.19 -7.04
N GLU A 96 8.16 -2.23 -7.83
CA GLU A 96 8.41 -3.62 -7.44
C GLU A 96 9.88 -3.91 -7.16
N ARG A 97 10.79 -3.36 -7.97
CA ARG A 97 12.24 -3.45 -7.75
C ARG A 97 12.63 -2.69 -6.48
N SER A 98 12.14 -1.47 -6.32
CA SER A 98 12.42 -0.65 -5.13
C SER A 98 11.94 -1.35 -3.85
N LEU A 99 10.77 -2.00 -3.89
CA LEU A 99 10.25 -2.78 -2.78
C LEU A 99 11.09 -4.04 -2.51
N ALA A 100 11.52 -4.76 -3.56
CA ALA A 100 12.38 -5.92 -3.40
C ALA A 100 13.73 -5.54 -2.74
N ASP A 101 14.34 -4.45 -3.19
CA ASP A 101 15.58 -3.92 -2.62
C ASP A 101 15.36 -3.46 -1.17
N ALA A 102 14.23 -2.80 -0.89
CA ALA A 102 13.89 -2.34 0.45
C ALA A 102 13.67 -3.49 1.44
N PHE A 103 13.01 -4.58 1.03
CA PHE A 103 12.82 -5.77 1.89
C PHE A 103 14.12 -6.51 2.18
N ALA A 104 15.11 -6.46 1.28
CA ALA A 104 16.43 -7.02 1.50
C ALA A 104 17.35 -6.10 2.36
N SER A 105 16.92 -4.86 2.64
CA SER A 105 17.71 -3.85 3.32
C SER A 105 17.50 -3.88 4.84
N PRO A 106 18.58 -3.93 5.65
CA PRO A 106 18.48 -3.83 7.10
C PRO A 106 17.95 -2.47 7.58
N GLU A 107 18.16 -1.40 6.80
CA GLU A 107 17.69 -0.06 7.11
C GLU A 107 16.15 0.02 7.21
N LEU A 108 15.44 -0.72 6.36
CA LEU A 108 13.97 -0.80 6.44
C LEU A 108 13.53 -1.45 7.75
N ARG A 109 14.18 -2.54 8.17
CA ARG A 109 13.87 -3.23 9.44
C ARG A 109 14.07 -2.31 10.63
N GLU A 110 15.20 -1.61 10.68
CA GLU A 110 15.47 -0.64 11.74
C GLU A 110 14.44 0.50 11.75
N SER A 111 14.07 1.01 10.57
CA SER A 111 13.02 2.02 10.44
C SER A 111 11.67 1.52 10.94
N VAL A 112 11.32 0.26 10.67
CA VAL A 112 10.05 -0.35 11.10
C VAL A 112 10.03 -0.57 12.62
N LEU A 113 11.14 -0.96 13.23
CA LEU A 113 11.25 -1.11 14.69
C LEU A 113 11.07 0.22 15.43
N ALA A 114 11.48 1.33 14.82
CA ALA A 114 11.32 2.68 15.37
C ALA A 114 10.04 3.39 14.88
N TRP A 115 9.22 2.75 14.05
CA TRP A 115 8.19 3.40 13.24
C TRP A 115 7.17 4.18 14.07
N ASP A 116 6.70 3.62 15.18
CA ASP A 116 5.56 4.20 15.90
C ASP A 116 5.94 5.35 16.84
N ARG A 117 7.23 5.70 16.99
CA ARG A 117 7.65 6.63 18.04
C ARG A 117 8.57 7.73 17.51
N GLN A 118 7.97 8.87 17.16
CA GLN A 118 8.74 10.09 16.89
C GLN A 118 8.58 11.11 18.01
N PRO A 119 9.68 11.54 18.66
CA PRO A 119 9.62 12.60 19.66
C PRO A 119 9.21 13.93 19.02
N ARG A 120 8.35 14.68 19.71
CA ARG A 120 7.96 16.05 19.34
C ARG A 120 8.72 17.08 20.17
N SER A 121 8.84 18.29 19.63
CA SER A 121 9.50 19.43 20.29
C SER A 121 8.80 19.90 21.57
N ASP A 122 7.54 19.50 21.78
CA ASP A 122 6.73 19.80 22.98
C ASP A 122 6.83 18.70 24.07
N GLY A 123 7.69 17.69 23.88
CA GLY A 123 7.82 16.56 24.79
C GLY A 123 6.77 15.45 24.58
N GLY A 124 5.89 15.61 23.59
CA GLY A 124 4.96 14.55 23.15
C GLY A 124 5.61 13.50 22.26
N VAL A 125 4.85 12.46 21.93
CA VAL A 125 5.23 11.42 20.95
C VAL A 125 4.15 11.38 19.87
N THR A 126 4.58 11.39 18.61
CA THR A 126 3.70 11.13 17.46
C THR A 126 3.70 9.64 17.16
N LEU A 127 2.50 9.08 16.94
CA LEU A 127 2.29 7.68 16.56
C LEU A 127 2.15 7.59 15.03
N ILE A 128 3.29 7.56 14.33
CA ILE A 128 3.33 7.66 12.86
C ILE A 128 2.49 6.57 12.20
N LEU A 129 2.63 5.32 12.65
CA LEU A 129 1.90 4.20 12.08
C LEU A 129 0.39 4.36 12.27
N ARG A 130 -0.04 4.75 13.48
CA ARG A 130 -1.46 5.00 13.75
C ARG A 130 -2.03 6.07 12.82
N ASP A 131 -1.34 7.19 12.67
CA ASP A 131 -1.79 8.30 11.84
C ASP A 131 -1.83 7.90 10.36
N LEU A 132 -0.86 7.12 9.89
CA LEU A 132 -0.82 6.58 8.53
C LEU A 132 -1.99 5.63 8.25
N LEU A 133 -2.24 4.67 9.15
CA LEU A 133 -3.33 3.71 9.00
C LEU A 133 -4.68 4.43 8.95
N GLN A 134 -4.90 5.41 9.84
CA GLN A 134 -6.13 6.20 9.85
C GLN A 134 -6.31 7.00 8.55
N ALA A 135 -5.23 7.55 7.99
CA ALA A 135 -5.26 8.27 6.72
C ALA A 135 -5.64 7.34 5.56
N ILE A 136 -5.09 6.12 5.52
CA ILE A 136 -5.43 5.12 4.50
C ILE A 136 -6.88 4.64 4.66
N GLU A 137 -7.35 4.35 5.87
CA GLU A 137 -8.75 3.96 6.12
C GLU A 137 -9.74 5.05 5.65
N THR A 138 -9.38 6.30 5.86
CA THR A 138 -10.18 7.45 5.40
C THR A 138 -10.25 7.45 3.86
N ALA A 139 -9.12 7.29 3.18
CA ALA A 139 -9.07 7.19 1.72
C ALA A 139 -9.89 5.99 1.19
N GLU A 140 -9.81 4.82 1.86
CA GLU A 140 -10.64 3.67 1.51
C GLU A 140 -12.15 3.96 1.65
N ALA A 141 -12.55 4.62 2.75
CA ALA A 141 -13.95 4.95 3.00
C ALA A 141 -14.50 5.96 1.98
N GLU A 142 -13.70 6.95 1.60
CA GLU A 142 -14.04 7.92 0.55
C GLU A 142 -14.18 7.26 -0.82
N ALA A 143 -13.24 6.39 -1.19
CA ALA A 143 -13.29 5.64 -2.45
C ALA A 143 -14.53 4.74 -2.54
N ARG A 144 -14.87 4.02 -1.46
CA ARG A 144 -16.08 3.17 -1.37
C ARG A 144 -17.36 4.01 -1.50
N SER A 145 -17.41 5.17 -0.85
CA SER A 145 -18.58 6.06 -0.86
C SER A 145 -18.84 6.67 -2.23
N LYS A 146 -17.81 6.90 -3.04
CA LYS A 146 -17.95 7.39 -4.42
C LYS A 146 -18.41 6.28 -5.37
N ALA A 147 -17.87 5.07 -5.23
CA ALA A 147 -18.26 3.92 -6.05
C ALA A 147 -19.75 3.56 -5.92
N THR A 148 -20.36 3.81 -4.76
CA THR A 148 -21.81 3.60 -4.52
C THR A 148 -22.71 4.71 -5.06
N ARG A 149 -22.16 5.88 -5.45
CA ARG A 149 -22.93 7.04 -5.94
C ARG A 149 -23.03 7.13 -7.46
N LEU A 150 -22.32 6.28 -8.21
CA LEU A 150 -22.46 6.20 -9.66
C LEU A 150 -23.68 5.33 -10.02
N PRO A 151 -24.71 5.87 -10.70
CA PRO A 151 -25.81 5.05 -11.19
C PRO A 151 -25.27 4.14 -12.31
N SER A 152 -25.57 2.85 -12.21
CA SER A 152 -25.40 1.87 -13.27
C SER A 152 -25.96 2.42 -14.57
N SER A 153 -25.06 2.81 -15.46
CA SER A 153 -25.34 3.31 -16.82
C SER A 153 -25.30 2.15 -17.80
#